data_AF-A0A6N7S6H2-F1
#
_entry.id   AF-A0A6N7S6H2-F1
#
_cell.length_a   1.000
_cell.length_b   1.000
_cell.length_c   1.000
_cell.angle_alpha   90.00
_cell.angle_beta   90.00
_cell.angle_gamma   90.00
#
_symmetry.space_group_name_H-M   'P 1'
#
loop_
_entity.id
_entity.type
_entity.pdbx_description
1 polymer ?
#
loop_
_entity_poly.entity_id
_entity_poly.type
_entity_poly.pdbx_seq_one_letter_code
_entity_poly.pdbx_strand_id
1 'polypeptide(L)'
;MKRKTEIRSTRSGAMGNIVGGILFIVFGIFASSMLGFHDSMGIGFGGPSLSPGLFFMGFGLIGGTISILYGLFALKRGGIAEHEIITETLPEQETQAEGDPAEQLRKLKALADEGILSESEYAMKKREILNKKW
;
A
#
# COMPACT_ATOMS: atom_id res chain seq x y z
N MET A 1 -4.84 22.72 -14.27
CA MET A 1 -3.47 22.19 -14.41
C MET A 1 -3.33 21.02 -13.44
N LYS A 2 -3.09 19.79 -13.92
CA LYS A 2 -2.93 18.61 -13.05
C LYS A 2 -1.51 18.58 -12.47
N ARG A 3 -1.34 18.65 -11.15
CA ARG A 3 -0.04 18.41 -10.49
C ARG A 3 0.02 16.97 -10.01
N LYS A 4 1.03 16.23 -10.47
CA LYS A 4 1.33 14.88 -9.99
C LYS A 4 2.17 15.01 -8.72
N THR A 5 1.61 14.68 -7.57
CA THR A 5 2.34 14.66 -6.28
C THR A 5 2.54 13.21 -5.88
N GLU A 6 3.77 12.72 -6.00
CA GLU A 6 4.14 11.35 -5.64
C GLU A 6 4.58 11.34 -4.16
N ILE A 7 3.75 10.85 -3.25
CA ILE A 7 4.08 10.75 -1.82
C ILE A 7 4.87 9.46 -1.61
N ARG A 8 6.18 9.59 -1.44
CA ARG A 8 7.09 8.44 -1.21
C ARG A 8 7.02 8.02 0.26
N SER A 9 6.24 6.97 0.50
CA SER A 9 6.13 6.33 1.81
C SER A 9 7.41 5.55 2.13
N THR A 10 8.10 6.07 3.14
CA THR A 10 9.05 5.43 4.07
C THR A 10 10.33 4.77 3.52
N ARG A 11 11.46 5.26 4.05
CA ARG A 11 12.80 4.67 3.89
C ARG A 11 12.94 3.30 4.57
N SER A 12 11.94 2.88 5.36
CA SER A 12 11.95 1.61 6.10
C SER A 12 11.90 0.39 5.18
N GLY A 13 11.13 0.43 4.09
CA GLY A 13 11.10 -0.66 3.11
C GLY A 13 12.44 -0.84 2.38
N ALA A 14 13.14 0.26 2.11
CA ALA A 14 14.49 0.22 1.52
C ALA A 14 15.51 -0.41 2.49
N MET A 15 15.44 -0.05 3.77
CA MET A 15 16.28 -0.62 4.82
C MET A 15 16.01 -2.12 5.02
N GLY A 16 14.74 -2.53 4.94
CA GLY A 16 14.34 -3.94 5.01
C GLY A 16 14.97 -4.80 3.90
N ASN A 17 15.04 -4.28 2.67
CA ASN A 17 15.72 -4.99 1.58
C ASN A 17 17.23 -5.11 1.80
N ILE A 18 17.89 -4.07 2.36
CA ILE A 18 19.33 -4.15 2.66
C ILE A 18 19.59 -5.20 3.74
N VAL A 19 18.87 -5.15 4.86
CA VAL A 19 19.03 -6.11 5.97
C VAL A 19 18.66 -7.51 5.52
N GLY A 20 17.54 -7.66 4.82
CA GLY A 20 17.10 -8.93 4.25
C GLY A 20 18.13 -9.52 3.30
N GLY A 21 18.69 -8.71 2.39
CA GLY A 21 19.73 -9.15 1.46
C GLY A 21 21.02 -9.62 2.17
N ILE A 22 21.45 -8.94 3.23
CA ILE A 22 22.60 -9.38 4.04
C ILE A 22 22.31 -10.74 4.70
N LEU A 23 21.15 -10.88 5.35
CA LEU A 23 20.75 -12.14 5.97
C LEU A 23 20.65 -13.27 4.94
N PHE A 24 20.22 -12.95 3.72
CA PHE A 24 20.11 -13.90 2.62
C PHE A 24 21.48 -14.41 2.14
N ILE A 25 22.49 -13.52 2.07
CA ILE A 25 23.87 -13.91 1.77
C ILE A 25 24.42 -14.83 2.86
N VAL A 26 24.24 -14.45 4.12
CA VAL A 26 24.68 -15.25 5.28
C VAL A 26 24.02 -16.62 5.25
N PHE A 27 22.71 -16.67 4.98
CA PHE A 27 21.98 -17.92 4.84
C PHE A 27 22.52 -18.78 3.69
N GLY A 28 22.78 -18.21 2.51
CA GLY A 28 23.33 -18.96 1.37
C GLY A 28 24.70 -19.56 1.65
N ILE A 29 25.59 -18.80 2.31
CA ILE A 29 26.92 -19.28 2.72
C ILE A 29 26.79 -20.36 3.79
N PHE A 30 25.94 -20.16 4.78
CA PHE A 30 25.70 -21.12 5.86
C PHE A 30 25.11 -22.43 5.33
N ALA A 31 24.05 -22.36 4.53
CA ALA A 31 23.42 -23.51 3.91
C ALA A 31 24.39 -24.25 2.98
N SER A 32 25.20 -23.52 2.22
CA SER A 32 26.25 -24.10 1.38
C SER A 32 27.30 -24.86 2.20
N SER A 33 27.71 -24.30 3.34
CA SER A 33 28.68 -24.94 4.24
C SER A 33 28.11 -26.21 4.90
N MET A 34 26.81 -26.25 5.16
CA MET A 34 26.12 -27.42 5.73
C MET A 34 25.92 -28.54 4.69
N LEU A 35 25.56 -28.17 3.47
CA LEU A 35 25.19 -29.11 2.39
C LEU A 35 26.37 -29.59 1.55
N GLY A 36 27.52 -28.93 1.65
CA GLY A 36 28.72 -29.29 0.91
C GLY A 36 28.61 -29.14 -0.61
N PHE A 37 29.75 -29.16 -1.28
CA PHE A 37 29.82 -29.02 -2.75
C PHE A 37 29.92 -30.36 -3.48
N HIS A 38 30.20 -31.43 -2.75
CA HIS A 38 30.51 -32.77 -3.27
C HIS A 38 29.33 -33.74 -3.17
N ASP A 39 28.24 -33.35 -2.51
CA ASP A 39 27.09 -34.22 -2.32
C ASP A 39 26.42 -34.51 -3.67
N SER A 40 26.30 -35.79 -3.99
CA SER A 40 25.82 -36.32 -5.27
C SER A 40 24.31 -36.12 -5.49
N MET A 41 23.59 -35.60 -4.49
CA MET A 41 22.18 -35.22 -4.62
C MET A 41 22.07 -33.84 -5.25
N GLY A 42 22.07 -33.77 -6.58
CA GLY A 42 21.85 -32.50 -7.28
C GLY A 42 20.43 -31.95 -7.08
N ILE A 43 20.29 -30.63 -6.96
CA ILE A 43 19.00 -29.93 -6.99
C ILE A 43 18.66 -29.62 -8.45
N GLY A 44 17.54 -30.17 -8.94
CA GLY A 44 17.07 -29.98 -10.30
C GLY A 44 15.83 -29.09 -10.38
N PHE A 45 15.94 -27.96 -11.08
CA PHE A 45 14.81 -27.08 -11.44
C PHE A 45 14.57 -27.10 -12.96
N GLY A 46 14.46 -28.31 -13.54
CA GLY A 46 14.22 -28.48 -14.98
C GLY A 46 15.43 -28.22 -15.90
N GLY A 47 16.63 -28.09 -15.33
CA GLY A 47 17.91 -27.92 -16.04
C GLY A 47 19.02 -28.82 -15.47
N PRO A 48 20.29 -28.59 -15.82
CA PRO A 48 21.43 -29.35 -15.29
C PRO A 48 21.41 -29.35 -13.76
N SER A 49 21.52 -30.52 -13.15
CA SER A 49 21.50 -30.66 -11.70
C SER A 49 22.71 -29.95 -11.09
N LEU A 50 22.48 -28.93 -10.28
CA LEU A 50 23.53 -28.23 -9.54
C LEU A 50 23.71 -28.89 -8.17
N SER A 51 24.94 -28.93 -7.65
CA SER A 51 25.14 -29.38 -6.27
C SER A 51 24.40 -28.44 -5.31
N PRO A 52 23.77 -28.97 -4.24
CA PRO A 52 23.00 -28.16 -3.31
C PRO A 52 23.82 -26.99 -2.74
N GLY A 53 25.08 -27.24 -2.38
CA GLY A 53 25.96 -26.21 -1.87
C GLY A 53 26.25 -25.09 -2.88
N LEU A 54 26.47 -25.42 -4.17
CA LEU A 54 26.64 -24.42 -5.21
C LEU A 54 25.36 -23.64 -5.46
N PHE A 55 24.21 -24.31 -5.43
CA PHE A 55 22.91 -23.67 -5.61
C PHE A 55 22.67 -22.63 -4.51
N PHE A 56 22.76 -23.00 -3.23
CA PHE A 56 22.49 -22.06 -2.14
C PHE A 56 23.54 -20.95 -2.03
N MET A 57 24.81 -21.23 -2.33
CA MET A 57 25.85 -20.20 -2.39
C MET A 57 25.55 -19.18 -3.49
N GLY A 58 25.30 -19.66 -4.72
CA GLY A 58 24.99 -18.79 -5.86
C GLY A 58 23.69 -18.02 -5.65
N PHE A 59 22.64 -18.70 -5.20
CA PHE A 59 21.33 -18.11 -4.93
C PHE A 59 21.39 -17.05 -3.83
N GLY A 60 22.09 -17.33 -2.72
CA GLY A 60 22.27 -16.38 -1.63
C GLY A 60 23.08 -15.15 -2.06
N LEU A 61 24.19 -15.34 -2.77
CA LEU A 61 25.03 -14.24 -3.26
C LEU A 61 24.29 -13.39 -4.30
N ILE A 62 23.68 -14.01 -5.30
CA ILE A 62 22.97 -13.30 -6.38
C ILE A 62 21.73 -12.61 -5.82
N GLY A 63 20.86 -13.36 -5.15
CA GLY A 63 19.61 -12.84 -4.59
C GLY A 63 19.86 -11.76 -3.54
N GLY A 64 20.84 -11.98 -2.66
CA GLY A 64 21.20 -11.00 -1.63
C GLY A 64 21.82 -9.73 -2.23
N THR A 65 22.69 -9.86 -3.22
CA THR A 65 23.25 -8.69 -3.94
C THR A 65 22.16 -7.88 -4.62
N ILE A 66 21.22 -8.55 -5.32
CA ILE A 66 20.09 -7.87 -5.97
C ILE A 66 19.23 -7.15 -4.93
N SER A 67 18.92 -7.80 -3.80
CA SER A 67 18.12 -7.21 -2.73
C SER A 67 18.79 -5.98 -2.11
N ILE A 68 20.11 -6.05 -1.85
CA ILE A 68 20.89 -4.92 -1.34
C ILE A 68 20.91 -3.77 -2.36
N LEU A 69 21.19 -4.05 -3.64
CA LEU A 69 21.21 -3.04 -4.69
C LEU A 69 19.85 -2.37 -4.87
N TYR A 70 18.77 -3.15 -4.83
CA TYR A 70 17.41 -2.64 -4.86
C TYR A 70 17.13 -1.72 -3.66
N GLY A 71 17.50 -2.15 -2.45
CA GLY A 71 17.38 -1.35 -1.23
C GLY A 71 18.19 -0.04 -1.29
N LEU A 72 19.44 -0.08 -1.75
CA LEU A 72 20.29 1.10 -1.92
C LEU A 72 19.72 2.07 -2.96
N PHE A 73 19.19 1.55 -4.06
CA PHE A 73 18.59 2.35 -5.11
C PHE A 73 17.29 3.01 -4.65
N ALA A 74 16.45 2.27 -3.92
CA ALA A 74 15.26 2.80 -3.27
C ALA A 74 15.61 3.90 -2.25
N LEU A 75 16.68 3.72 -1.47
CA LEU A 75 17.15 4.72 -0.52
C LEU A 75 17.66 5.99 -1.23
N LYS A 76 18.45 5.85 -2.29
CA LYS A 76 18.95 6.96 -3.12
C LYS A 76 17.82 7.74 -3.79
N ARG A 77 16.75 7.05 -4.17
CA ARG A 77 15.54 7.67 -4.74
C ARG A 77 14.61 8.26 -3.68
N GLY A 78 14.88 8.12 -2.38
CA GLY A 78 14.07 8.73 -1.33
C GLY A 78 12.86 7.90 -0.89
N GLY A 79 12.85 6.58 -1.16
CA GLY A 79 11.82 5.65 -0.71
C GLY A 79 11.44 4.63 -1.79
N ILE A 80 10.68 3.62 -1.39
CA ILE A 80 10.02 2.70 -2.32
C ILE A 80 8.67 3.32 -2.69
N ALA A 81 8.31 3.31 -3.98
CA ALA A 81 6.99 3.79 -4.42
C ALA A 81 5.92 2.82 -3.93
N GLU A 82 5.32 3.10 -2.78
CA GLU A 82 4.40 2.18 -2.09
C GLU A 82 2.93 2.38 -2.53
N HIS A 83 2.57 3.56 -3.04
CA HIS A 83 1.23 3.83 -3.59
C HIS A 83 1.23 5.05 -4.53
N GLU A 84 0.77 4.89 -5.77
CA GLU A 84 0.41 6.02 -6.64
C GLU A 84 -1.03 6.43 -6.28
N ILE A 85 -1.20 7.25 -5.23
CA ILE A 85 -2.50 7.86 -4.97
C ILE A 85 -2.71 8.91 -6.06
N ILE A 86 -3.48 8.57 -7.09
CA ILE A 86 -4.05 9.54 -8.02
C ILE A 86 -4.98 10.41 -7.17
N THR A 87 -4.43 11.49 -6.62
CA THR A 87 -5.25 12.56 -6.08
C THR A 87 -5.81 13.28 -7.29
N GLU A 88 -6.95 12.80 -7.81
CA GLU A 88 -7.83 13.73 -8.49
C GLU A 88 -8.08 14.85 -7.49
N THR A 89 -7.70 16.07 -7.86
CA THR A 89 -8.14 17.28 -7.18
C THR A 89 -9.65 17.33 -7.28
N LEU A 90 -10.35 16.59 -6.41
CA LEU A 90 -11.64 17.03 -5.94
C LEU A 90 -11.39 18.43 -5.39
N PRO A 91 -12.12 19.46 -5.89
CA PRO A 91 -12.00 20.79 -5.31
C PRO A 91 -12.14 20.65 -3.80
N GLU A 92 -11.34 21.42 -3.05
CA GLU A 92 -11.48 21.57 -1.61
C GLU A 92 -12.95 21.35 -1.25
N GLN A 93 -13.26 20.22 -0.59
CA GLN A 93 -14.40 20.24 0.29
C GLN A 93 -13.98 21.26 1.34
N GLU A 94 -14.29 22.53 1.05
CA GLU A 94 -14.74 23.47 2.04
C GLU A 94 -15.50 22.63 3.03
N THR A 95 -14.90 22.47 4.21
CA THR A 95 -15.58 22.18 5.44
C THR A 95 -16.95 22.82 5.31
N GLN A 96 -17.97 22.01 5.00
CA GLN A 96 -19.35 22.48 4.94
C GLN A 96 -19.66 22.84 6.39
N ALA A 97 -19.30 24.07 6.73
CA ALA A 97 -19.79 24.78 7.87
C ALA A 97 -21.31 24.77 7.69
N GLU A 98 -21.93 23.79 8.33
CA GLU A 98 -23.24 23.90 8.93
C GLU A 98 -24.23 24.68 8.04
N GLY A 99 -24.49 24.14 6.85
CA GLY A 99 -25.39 24.76 5.88
C GLY A 99 -26.75 25.03 6.52
N ASP A 100 -27.19 26.29 6.43
CA ASP A 100 -28.42 26.86 7.00
C ASP A 100 -29.57 25.84 7.03
N PRO A 101 -30.20 25.58 8.20
CA PRO A 101 -31.30 24.63 8.34
C PRO A 101 -32.43 24.82 7.31
N ALA A 102 -32.59 26.03 6.75
CA ALA A 102 -33.52 26.31 5.67
C ALA A 102 -33.20 25.52 4.37
N GLU A 103 -31.92 25.36 4.02
CA GLU A 103 -31.52 24.59 2.83
C GLU A 103 -31.70 23.08 3.04
N GLN A 104 -31.46 22.60 4.26
CA GLN A 104 -31.69 21.21 4.63
C GLN A 104 -33.18 20.85 4.54
N LEU A 105 -34.07 21.76 4.98
CA LEU A 105 -35.52 21.59 4.83
C LEU A 105 -35.96 21.58 3.37
N ARG A 106 -35.32 22.38 2.50
CA ARG A 106 -35.64 22.40 1.06
C ARG A 106 -35.25 21.09 0.36
N LYS A 107 -34.08 20.54 0.70
CA LYS A 107 -33.65 19.22 0.21
C LYS A 107 -34.53 18.09 0.75
N LEU A 108 -34.91 18.15 2.03
CA LEU A 108 -35.81 17.17 2.63
C LEU A 108 -37.19 17.14 1.96
N LYS A 109 -37.73 18.31 1.59
CA LYS A 109 -39.02 18.42 0.88
C LYS A 109 -38.94 17.83 -0.53
N ALA A 110 -37.87 18.11 -1.26
CA ALA A 110 -37.67 17.53 -2.59
C ALA A 110 -37.64 15.99 -2.55
N LEU A 111 -36.96 15.39 -1.55
CA LEU A 111 -36.88 13.94 -1.41
C LEU A 111 -38.21 13.27 -0.99
N ALA A 112 -39.09 14.00 -0.30
CA ALA A 112 -40.45 13.54 0.00
C ALA A 112 -41.37 13.65 -1.23
N ASP A 113 -41.28 14.75 -1.98
CA ASP A 113 -42.05 14.98 -3.20
C ASP A 113 -41.64 13.98 -4.32
N GLU A 114 -40.39 13.53 -4.34
CA GLU A 114 -39.88 12.45 -5.20
C GLU A 114 -40.31 11.04 -4.75
N GLY A 115 -41.03 10.91 -3.63
CA GLY A 115 -41.53 9.64 -3.11
C GLY A 115 -40.46 8.73 -2.50
N ILE A 116 -39.24 9.24 -2.32
CA ILE A 116 -38.08 8.49 -1.77
C ILE A 116 -38.22 8.36 -0.24
N LEU A 117 -38.85 9.33 0.42
CA LEU A 117 -39.23 9.22 1.83
C LEU A 117 -40.73 9.08 2.00
N SER A 118 -41.14 8.23 2.95
CA SER A 118 -42.52 8.19 3.41
C SER A 118 -42.88 9.50 4.12
N GLU A 119 -44.14 9.95 4.03
CA GLU A 119 -44.62 11.16 4.74
C GLU A 119 -44.35 11.11 6.26
N SER A 120 -44.34 9.89 6.82
CA SER A 120 -44.02 9.65 8.23
C SER A 120 -42.56 9.96 8.59
N GLU A 121 -41.62 9.61 7.72
CA GLU A 121 -40.18 9.86 7.92
C GLU A 121 -39.83 11.33 7.65
N TYR A 122 -40.51 11.94 6.68
CA TYR A 122 -40.41 13.37 6.41
C TYR A 122 -40.85 14.20 7.63
N ALA A 123 -41.97 13.86 8.25
CA ALA A 123 -42.47 14.57 9.43
C ALA A 123 -41.52 14.44 10.64
N MET A 124 -40.90 13.27 10.82
CA MET A 124 -39.94 13.03 11.90
C MET A 124 -38.66 13.85 11.70
N LYS A 125 -38.04 13.78 10.52
CA LYS A 125 -36.81 14.52 10.20
C LYS A 125 -37.01 16.04 10.17
N LYS A 126 -38.18 16.51 9.71
CA LYS A 126 -38.54 17.93 9.76
C LYS A 126 -38.59 18.45 11.19
N ARG A 127 -39.16 17.67 12.11
CA ARG A 127 -39.20 18.05 13.54
C ARG A 127 -37.80 18.07 14.16
N GLU A 128 -36.95 17.12 13.82
CA GLU A 128 -35.57 17.06 14.32
C GLU A 128 -34.73 18.26 13.87
N ILE A 129 -34.83 18.65 12.59
CA ILE A 129 -34.13 19.82 12.04
C ILE A 129 -34.65 21.13 12.64
N LEU A 130 -35.96 21.23 12.89
CA LEU A 130 -36.56 22.40 13.53
C LEU A 130 -36.25 22.49 15.03
N ASN A 131 -36.12 21.36 15.74
CA ASN A 131 -35.81 21.33 17.16
C ASN A 131 -34.33 21.64 17.45
N LYS A 132 -33.42 21.39 16.50
CA LYS A 132 -32.02 21.85 16.57
C LYS A 132 -31.87 23.37 16.49
N LYS A 133 -32.91 24.10 16.05
CA LYS A 133 -32.88 25.56 15.90
C LYS A 133 -33.31 26.32 17.18
N TRP A 134 -33.79 25.61 18.21
CA TRP A 134 -34.20 26.20 19.49
C TRP A 134 -33.33 25.68 20.64
#